data_AF-A0A257QNG9-F1
#
_entry.id   AF-A0A257QNG9-F1
#
_cell.length_a   1.000
_cell.length_b   1.000
_cell.length_c   1.000
_cell.angle_alpha   90.00
_cell.angle_beta   90.00
_cell.angle_gamma   90.00
#
_symmetry.space_group_name_H-M   'P 1'
#
loop_
_entity.id
_entity.type
_entity.pdbx_description
1 polymer ?
#
loop_
_entity_poly.entity_id
_entity_poly.type
_entity_poly.pdbx_seq_one_letter_code
_entity_poly.pdbx_strand_id
1 'polypeptide(L)'
;MTTLLIELIGAAVLGAMISGILLVLILQRARHNARESEVALARKLAIAEQSQARVNDLTQTLLERGQELAALRAENSELVRKLSQAETRAEEQAKQADEKLKLLAETRESMTREFRFMADEVMVRHTETFSKQNKEQIDVVLTPLREKLSEFQQGLQNAHTESAKERATLAEQIRQLSATSGAMTSETINLTRALKGKAQTQGAWGEMILATILERSGLREGEEYLTQESFTAEAGQRLRPDVIVNLPGGQKIVIDSKVSLTAFEAHVNAESDADAARYLADHVGSLRGHIRGLNSKSYAGSVGSELDYVIMFVPIEGALAVALNAAPDLTSLAAEQNVAIATPTTLMIALRTVANVWRVERRNQNAEDIAKRAGALYDKFVGFMDDMGKLKRQIDNARDIYDEAEKKLSAGKGNLVNQVELLKKLGAKTSKSLPPALLTDIEDDQPPAIN
;
A
#
# COMPACT_ATOMS: atom_id res chain seq x y z
N MET A 1 -128.71 0.21 -53.45
CA MET A 1 -127.65 1.17 -53.86
C MET A 1 -126.90 1.78 -52.66
N THR A 2 -127.50 1.85 -51.47
CA THR A 2 -126.89 2.46 -50.26
C THR A 2 -125.91 1.53 -49.50
N THR A 3 -126.12 0.21 -49.51
CA THR A 3 -125.24 -0.77 -48.81
C THR A 3 -123.86 -0.92 -49.45
N LEU A 4 -123.81 -0.98 -50.79
CA LEU A 4 -122.57 -1.05 -51.58
C LEU A 4 -121.64 0.16 -51.36
N LEU A 5 -122.20 1.34 -51.07
CA LEU A 5 -121.42 2.56 -50.85
C LEU A 5 -120.73 2.59 -49.47
N ILE A 6 -121.39 2.03 -48.44
CA ILE A 6 -120.85 1.92 -47.08
C ILE A 6 -119.72 0.89 -47.03
N GLU A 7 -119.86 -0.24 -47.74
CA GLU A 7 -118.79 -1.25 -47.86
C GLU A 7 -117.56 -0.70 -48.60
N LEU A 8 -117.76 0.11 -49.65
CA LEU A 8 -116.66 0.73 -50.39
C LEU A 8 -115.87 1.74 -49.53
N ILE A 9 -116.58 2.55 -48.74
CA ILE A 9 -115.96 3.53 -47.81
C ILE A 9 -115.23 2.79 -46.68
N GLY A 10 -115.83 1.73 -46.12
CA GLY A 10 -115.19 0.90 -45.09
C GLY A 10 -113.89 0.24 -45.58
N ALA A 11 -113.90 -0.30 -46.80
CA ALA A 11 -112.71 -0.87 -47.43
C ALA A 11 -111.61 0.19 -47.69
N ALA A 12 -111.98 1.40 -48.10
CA ALA A 12 -111.04 2.50 -48.30
C ALA A 12 -110.40 2.98 -46.99
N VAL A 13 -111.18 3.08 -45.90
CA VAL A 13 -110.68 3.45 -44.56
C VAL A 13 -109.77 2.36 -44.00
N LEU A 14 -110.12 1.08 -44.15
CA LEU A 14 -109.27 -0.05 -43.78
C LEU A 14 -107.96 -0.07 -44.59
N GLY A 15 -108.01 0.19 -45.90
CA GLY A 15 -106.82 0.32 -46.75
C GLY A 15 -105.92 1.49 -46.35
N ALA A 16 -106.50 2.64 -45.98
CA ALA A 16 -105.77 3.79 -45.46
C ALA A 16 -105.13 3.52 -44.09
N MET A 17 -105.83 2.81 -43.19
CA MET A 17 -105.27 2.41 -41.89
C MET A 17 -104.14 1.39 -42.04
N ILE A 18 -104.32 0.38 -42.89
CA ILE A 18 -103.28 -0.64 -43.15
C ILE A 18 -102.06 0.00 -43.81
N SER A 19 -102.25 0.88 -44.80
CA SER A 19 -101.13 1.60 -45.44
C SER A 19 -100.44 2.58 -44.48
N GLY A 20 -101.18 3.25 -43.60
CA GLY A 20 -100.63 4.10 -42.54
C GLY A 20 -99.78 3.31 -41.53
N ILE A 21 -100.29 2.16 -41.06
CA ILE A 21 -99.55 1.26 -40.17
C ILE A 21 -98.31 0.70 -40.87
N LEU A 22 -98.44 0.28 -42.13
CA LEU A 22 -97.30 -0.22 -42.93
C LEU A 22 -96.23 0.86 -43.11
N LEU A 23 -96.64 2.11 -43.38
CA LEU A 23 -95.72 3.25 -43.50
C LEU A 23 -95.00 3.53 -42.18
N VAL A 24 -95.71 3.50 -41.04
CA VAL A 24 -95.10 3.68 -39.71
C VAL A 24 -94.12 2.55 -39.41
N LEU A 25 -94.45 1.29 -39.71
CA LEU A 25 -93.54 0.16 -39.52
C LEU A 25 -92.29 0.25 -40.41
N ILE A 26 -92.45 0.68 -41.67
CA ILE A 26 -91.32 0.93 -42.59
C ILE A 26 -90.43 2.06 -42.05
N LEU A 27 -91.02 3.17 -41.60
CA LEU A 27 -90.28 4.30 -41.02
C LEU A 27 -89.60 3.94 -39.69
N GLN A 28 -90.25 3.14 -38.84
CA GLN A 28 -89.66 2.63 -37.60
C GLN A 28 -88.49 1.70 -37.89
N ARG A 29 -88.62 0.78 -38.85
CA ARG A 29 -87.55 -0.13 -39.26
C ARG A 29 -86.38 0.62 -39.90
N ALA A 30 -86.66 1.62 -40.74
CA ALA A 30 -85.64 2.50 -41.31
C ALA A 30 -84.89 3.30 -40.22
N ARG A 31 -85.61 3.85 -39.22
CA ARG A 31 -84.99 4.54 -38.07
C ARG A 31 -84.17 3.60 -37.19
N HIS A 32 -84.64 2.37 -36.97
CA HIS A 32 -83.90 1.38 -36.18
C HIS A 32 -82.61 0.97 -36.90
N ASN A 33 -82.67 0.64 -38.19
CA ASN A 33 -81.49 0.33 -38.99
C ASN A 33 -80.51 1.50 -39.07
N ALA A 34 -81.00 2.75 -39.18
CA ALA A 34 -80.16 3.94 -39.16
C ALA A 34 -79.42 4.09 -37.82
N ARG A 35 -80.11 3.91 -36.68
CA ARG A 35 -79.50 3.94 -35.35
C ARG A 35 -78.50 2.81 -35.13
N GLU A 36 -78.81 1.59 -35.57
CA GLU A 36 -77.85 0.48 -35.51
C GLU A 36 -76.60 0.76 -36.35
N SER A 37 -76.77 1.35 -37.54
CA SER A 37 -75.64 1.72 -38.40
C SER A 37 -74.78 2.83 -37.79
N GLU A 38 -75.40 3.80 -37.11
CA GLU A 38 -74.72 4.91 -36.43
C GLU A 38 -73.93 4.41 -35.21
N VAL A 39 -74.51 3.51 -34.40
CA VAL A 39 -73.82 2.87 -33.28
C VAL A 39 -72.68 1.97 -33.77
N ALA A 40 -72.89 1.22 -34.85
CA ALA A 40 -71.83 0.39 -35.45
C ALA A 40 -70.68 1.23 -36.01
N LEU A 41 -70.97 2.38 -36.62
CA LEU A 41 -69.96 3.32 -37.11
C LEU A 41 -69.20 3.95 -35.94
N ALA A 42 -69.90 4.43 -34.91
CA ALA A 42 -69.28 5.00 -33.71
C ALA A 42 -68.37 3.99 -33.00
N ARG A 43 -68.79 2.72 -32.91
CA ARG A 43 -67.96 1.64 -32.33
C ARG A 43 -66.71 1.37 -33.17
N LYS A 44 -66.81 1.36 -34.50
CA LYS A 44 -65.64 1.23 -35.39
C LYS A 44 -64.69 2.42 -35.27
N LEU A 45 -65.22 3.63 -35.13
CA LEU A 45 -64.45 4.87 -34.98
C LEU A 45 -63.69 4.88 -33.64
N ALA A 46 -64.35 4.49 -32.54
CA ALA A 46 -63.71 4.35 -31.24
C ALA A 46 -62.58 3.30 -31.23
N ILE A 47 -62.78 2.15 -31.89
CA ILE A 47 -61.72 1.13 -32.04
C ILE A 47 -60.56 1.68 -32.88
N ALA A 48 -60.85 2.42 -33.96
CA ALA A 48 -59.83 3.03 -34.80
C ALA A 48 -59.01 4.08 -34.02
N GLU A 49 -59.66 4.97 -33.26
CA GLU A 49 -59.01 5.96 -32.40
C GLU A 49 -58.15 5.29 -31.32
N GLN A 50 -58.66 4.26 -30.66
CA GLN A 50 -57.90 3.49 -29.66
C GLN A 50 -56.68 2.81 -30.30
N SER A 51 -56.84 2.24 -31.50
CA SER A 51 -55.73 1.62 -32.23
C SER A 51 -54.67 2.65 -32.64
N GLN A 52 -55.09 3.84 -33.06
CA GLN A 52 -54.20 4.93 -33.43
C GLN A 52 -53.44 5.48 -32.22
N ALA A 53 -54.11 5.65 -31.08
CA ALA A 53 -53.47 6.05 -29.83
C ALA A 53 -52.40 5.02 -29.39
N ARG A 54 -52.70 3.72 -29.51
CA ARG A 54 -51.75 2.65 -29.19
C ARG A 54 -50.55 2.61 -30.15
N VAL A 55 -50.77 2.85 -31.44
CA VAL A 55 -49.68 2.95 -32.43
C VAL A 55 -48.78 4.15 -32.11
N ASN A 56 -49.35 5.30 -31.74
CA ASN A 56 -48.57 6.48 -31.38
C ASN A 56 -47.72 6.24 -30.13
N ASP A 57 -48.30 5.62 -29.08
CA ASP A 57 -47.61 5.26 -27.83
C ASP A 57 -46.44 4.27 -28.07
N LEU A 58 -46.68 3.22 -28.88
CA LEU A 58 -45.65 2.28 -29.31
C LEU A 58 -44.53 2.97 -30.11
N THR A 59 -44.90 3.90 -30.99
CA THR A 59 -43.93 4.65 -31.80
C THR A 59 -43.05 5.54 -30.93
N GLN A 60 -43.64 6.20 -29.92
CA GLN A 60 -42.90 7.00 -28.96
C GLN A 60 -41.96 6.14 -28.12
N THR A 61 -42.44 5.00 -27.60
CA THR A 61 -41.61 4.06 -26.83
C THR A 61 -40.43 3.53 -27.66
N LEU A 62 -40.65 3.21 -28.94
CA LEU A 62 -39.59 2.76 -29.84
C LEU A 62 -38.55 3.86 -30.10
N LEU A 63 -38.98 5.12 -30.19
CA LEU A 63 -38.09 6.25 -30.35
C LEU A 63 -37.21 6.44 -29.10
N GLU A 64 -37.80 6.42 -27.90
CA GLU A 64 -37.10 6.53 -26.63
C GLU A 64 -36.07 5.40 -26.44
N ARG A 65 -36.47 4.15 -26.71
CA ARG A 65 -35.55 2.99 -26.69
C ARG A 65 -34.46 3.08 -27.75
N GLY A 66 -34.78 3.63 -28.93
CA GLY A 66 -33.79 3.88 -29.99
C GLY A 66 -32.73 4.89 -29.55
N GLN A 67 -33.12 5.96 -28.85
CA GLN A 67 -32.22 6.96 -28.29
C GLN A 67 -31.35 6.38 -27.17
N GLU A 68 -31.93 5.59 -26.27
CA GLU A 68 -31.21 4.91 -25.19
C GLU A 68 -30.15 3.94 -25.74
N LEU A 69 -30.51 3.14 -26.76
CA LEU A 69 -29.56 2.24 -27.43
C LEU A 69 -28.43 3.01 -28.15
N ALA A 70 -28.73 4.19 -28.71
CA ALA A 70 -27.71 5.04 -29.31
C ALA A 70 -26.74 5.61 -28.26
N ALA A 71 -27.26 6.06 -27.11
CA ALA A 71 -26.46 6.55 -26.00
C ALA A 71 -25.55 5.45 -25.41
N LEU A 72 -26.11 4.26 -25.14
CA LEU A 72 -25.35 3.09 -24.66
C LEU A 72 -24.25 2.68 -25.65
N ARG A 73 -24.51 2.72 -26.95
CA ARG A 73 -23.48 2.43 -27.97
C ARG A 73 -22.37 3.48 -27.99
N ALA A 74 -22.70 4.75 -27.83
CA ALA A 74 -21.72 5.82 -27.73
C ALA A 74 -20.82 5.64 -26.49
N GLU A 75 -21.43 5.37 -25.33
CA GLU A 75 -20.71 5.10 -24.08
C GLU A 75 -19.81 3.87 -24.19
N ASN A 76 -20.32 2.77 -24.77
CA ASN A 76 -19.54 1.54 -24.96
C ASN A 76 -18.34 1.80 -25.89
N SER A 77 -18.52 2.58 -26.96
CA SER A 77 -17.41 2.96 -27.84
C SER A 77 -16.35 3.80 -27.12
N GLU A 78 -16.76 4.67 -26.19
CA GLU A 78 -15.85 5.48 -25.40
C GLU A 78 -15.09 4.63 -24.36
N LEU A 79 -15.77 3.68 -23.72
CA LEU A 79 -15.16 2.73 -22.79
C LEU A 79 -14.15 1.83 -23.51
N VAL A 80 -14.46 1.32 -24.69
CA VAL A 80 -13.51 0.54 -25.51
C VAL A 80 -12.28 1.38 -25.88
N ARG A 81 -12.48 2.66 -26.24
CA ARG A 81 -11.36 3.58 -26.50
C ARG A 81 -10.50 3.83 -25.26
N LYS A 82 -11.13 4.03 -24.09
CA LYS A 82 -10.43 4.21 -22.80
C LYS A 82 -9.66 2.96 -22.41
N LEU A 83 -10.23 1.77 -22.59
CA LEU A 83 -9.59 0.49 -22.32
C LEU A 83 -8.35 0.30 -23.20
N SER A 84 -8.50 0.48 -24.52
CA SER A 84 -7.38 0.37 -25.47
C SER A 84 -6.25 1.37 -25.14
N GLN A 85 -6.59 2.61 -24.77
CA GLN A 85 -5.58 3.59 -24.34
C GLN A 85 -4.88 3.19 -23.03
N ALA A 86 -5.60 2.59 -22.10
CA ALA A 86 -5.02 2.09 -20.85
C ALA A 86 -4.09 0.88 -21.09
N GLU A 87 -4.50 -0.05 -21.96
CA GLU A 87 -3.69 -1.21 -22.36
C GLU A 87 -2.39 -0.79 -23.05
N THR A 88 -2.46 0.13 -24.02
CA THR A 88 -1.25 0.66 -24.68
C THR A 88 -0.32 1.36 -23.69
N ARG A 89 -0.86 2.15 -22.76
CA ARG A 89 -0.03 2.80 -21.71
C ARG A 89 0.62 1.77 -20.79
N ALA A 90 -0.08 0.70 -20.45
CA ALA A 90 0.45 -0.38 -19.62
C ALA A 90 1.58 -1.14 -20.33
N GLU A 91 1.42 -1.46 -21.62
CA GLU A 91 2.48 -2.06 -22.45
C GLU A 91 3.71 -1.15 -22.58
N GLU A 92 3.50 0.14 -22.83
CA GLU A 92 4.57 1.15 -22.93
C GLU A 92 5.35 1.23 -21.60
N GLN A 93 4.65 1.28 -20.47
CA GLN A 93 5.28 1.28 -19.15
C GLN A 93 6.04 -0.02 -18.86
N ALA A 94 5.51 -1.17 -19.29
CA ALA A 94 6.19 -2.45 -19.14
C ALA A 94 7.48 -2.51 -19.98
N LYS A 95 7.46 -2.01 -21.22
CA LYS A 95 8.67 -1.89 -22.06
C LYS A 95 9.69 -0.93 -21.44
N GLN A 96 9.27 0.24 -20.98
CA GLN A 96 10.17 1.19 -20.31
C GLN A 96 10.78 0.61 -19.02
N ALA A 97 10.03 -0.22 -18.30
CA ALA A 97 10.56 -0.93 -17.13
C ALA A 97 11.61 -1.98 -17.52
N ASP A 98 11.38 -2.75 -18.59
CA ASP A 98 12.37 -3.73 -19.11
C ASP A 98 13.65 -3.05 -19.60
N GLU A 99 13.52 -1.93 -20.33
CA GLU A 99 14.66 -1.13 -20.80
C GLU A 99 15.46 -0.55 -19.63
N LYS A 100 14.79 -0.03 -18.59
CA LYS A 100 15.47 0.43 -17.37
C LYS A 100 16.19 -0.70 -16.65
N LEU A 101 15.61 -1.91 -16.59
CA LEU A 101 16.26 -3.08 -16.00
C LEU A 101 17.50 -3.49 -16.77
N LYS A 102 17.47 -3.47 -18.11
CA LYS A 102 18.63 -3.72 -18.96
C LYS A 102 19.72 -2.67 -18.76
N LEU A 103 19.36 -1.39 -18.77
CA LEU A 103 20.32 -0.30 -18.53
C LEU A 103 21.01 -0.42 -17.17
N LEU A 104 20.26 -0.77 -16.12
CA LEU A 104 20.82 -1.00 -14.79
C LEU A 104 21.76 -2.22 -14.75
N ALA A 105 21.44 -3.28 -15.49
CA ALA A 105 22.32 -4.45 -15.61
C ALA A 105 23.63 -4.12 -16.34
N GLU A 106 23.56 -3.35 -17.43
CA GLU A 106 24.74 -2.88 -18.17
C GLU A 106 25.59 -1.93 -17.32
N THR A 107 24.96 -1.00 -16.60
CA THR A 107 25.63 -0.09 -15.67
C THR A 107 26.35 -0.88 -14.55
N ARG A 108 25.70 -1.92 -14.01
CA ARG A 108 26.30 -2.84 -13.03
C ARG A 108 27.53 -3.54 -13.61
N GLU A 109 27.47 -4.02 -14.84
CA GLU A 109 28.60 -4.69 -15.48
C GLU A 109 29.76 -3.73 -15.72
N SER A 110 29.47 -2.51 -16.18
CA SER A 110 30.46 -1.44 -16.35
C SER A 110 31.13 -1.07 -15.04
N MET A 111 30.36 -0.81 -13.98
CA MET A 111 30.90 -0.51 -12.65
C MET A 111 31.74 -1.66 -12.08
N THR A 112 31.34 -2.92 -12.33
CA THR A 112 32.13 -4.08 -11.89
C THR A 112 33.47 -4.15 -12.64
N ARG A 113 33.47 -3.83 -13.94
CA ARG A 113 34.70 -3.75 -14.74
C ARG A 113 35.61 -2.62 -14.27
N GLU A 114 35.08 -1.41 -14.09
CA GLU A 114 35.83 -0.26 -13.58
C GLU A 114 36.39 -0.52 -12.18
N PHE A 115 35.60 -1.14 -11.31
CA PHE A 115 36.05 -1.52 -9.97
C PHE A 115 37.20 -2.54 -10.01
N ARG A 116 37.11 -3.56 -10.88
CA ARG A 116 38.21 -4.52 -11.09
C ARG A 116 39.46 -3.84 -11.64
N PHE A 117 39.29 -2.93 -12.60
CA PHE A 117 40.38 -2.17 -13.18
C PHE A 117 41.08 -1.30 -12.13
N MET A 118 40.33 -0.58 -11.29
CA MET A 118 40.89 0.20 -10.18
C MET A 118 41.56 -0.69 -9.12
N ALA A 119 40.98 -1.85 -8.81
CA ALA A 119 41.56 -2.79 -7.87
C ALA A 119 42.91 -3.34 -8.40
N ASP A 120 42.98 -3.69 -9.68
CA ASP A 120 44.24 -4.09 -10.33
C ASP A 120 45.24 -2.94 -10.40
N GLU A 121 44.82 -1.71 -10.72
CA GLU A 121 45.70 -0.53 -10.78
C GLU A 121 46.28 -0.19 -9.40
N VAL A 122 45.46 -0.20 -8.35
CA VAL A 122 45.88 0.01 -6.96
C VAL A 122 46.82 -1.11 -6.50
N MET A 123 46.52 -2.36 -6.85
CA MET A 123 47.35 -3.51 -6.52
C MET A 123 48.74 -3.42 -7.19
N VAL A 124 48.80 -3.03 -8.47
CA VAL A 124 50.07 -2.87 -9.21
C VAL A 124 50.89 -1.69 -8.67
N ARG A 125 50.26 -0.52 -8.44
CA ARG A 125 50.94 0.66 -7.85
C ARG A 125 51.49 0.39 -6.45
N HIS A 126 50.80 -0.43 -5.65
CA HIS A 126 51.29 -0.77 -4.30
C HIS A 126 52.27 -1.96 -4.28
N THR A 127 52.31 -2.81 -5.31
CA THR A 127 53.26 -3.94 -5.37
C THR A 127 54.68 -3.50 -5.75
N GLU A 128 54.86 -2.50 -6.61
CA GLU A 128 56.20 -1.98 -6.97
C GLU A 128 56.93 -1.34 -5.78
N THR A 129 56.20 -0.80 -4.80
CA THR A 129 56.78 -0.12 -3.63
C THR A 129 57.01 -1.06 -2.43
N PHE A 130 56.49 -2.29 -2.44
CA PHE A 130 56.45 -3.19 -1.26
C PHE A 130 57.06 -4.59 -1.47
N SER A 131 57.74 -4.83 -2.59
CA SER A 131 58.08 -6.16 -3.12
C SER A 131 59.04 -7.05 -2.29
N LYS A 132 59.70 -6.60 -1.22
CA LYS A 132 60.81 -7.38 -0.65
C LYS A 132 60.61 -8.22 0.62
N GLN A 133 59.46 -8.26 1.30
CA GLN A 133 59.41 -9.14 2.50
C GLN A 133 58.08 -9.68 3.06
N ASN A 134 56.90 -9.46 2.48
CA ASN A 134 55.64 -9.75 3.22
C ASN A 134 54.52 -10.46 2.43
N LYS A 135 54.86 -11.46 1.60
CA LYS A 135 53.87 -12.21 0.80
C LYS A 135 52.95 -13.13 1.63
N GLU A 136 53.45 -13.70 2.74
CA GLU A 136 52.69 -14.67 3.55
C GLU A 136 51.76 -14.01 4.59
N GLN A 137 52.05 -12.78 5.03
CA GLN A 137 51.21 -12.06 6.00
C GLN A 137 49.97 -11.41 5.36
N ILE A 138 50.02 -11.11 4.05
CA ILE A 138 48.93 -10.43 3.35
C ILE A 138 47.77 -11.37 3.00
N ASP A 139 48.03 -12.64 2.70
CA ASP A 139 46.97 -13.61 2.37
C ASP A 139 46.04 -13.86 3.57
N VAL A 140 46.59 -13.82 4.79
CA VAL A 140 45.84 -13.97 6.05
C VAL A 140 44.95 -12.76 6.35
N VAL A 141 45.31 -11.56 5.88
CA VAL A 141 44.55 -10.32 6.15
C VAL A 141 43.54 -10.02 5.04
N LEU A 142 43.84 -10.39 3.78
CA LEU A 142 42.94 -10.15 2.64
C LEU A 142 41.86 -11.21 2.47
N THR A 143 42.09 -12.44 2.95
CA THR A 143 41.08 -13.52 2.87
C THR A 143 39.78 -13.17 3.62
N PRO A 144 39.81 -12.68 4.88
CA PRO A 144 38.61 -12.28 5.60
C PRO A 144 37.86 -11.12 4.93
N LEU A 145 38.58 -10.17 4.32
CA LEU A 145 37.97 -9.06 3.60
C LEU A 145 37.25 -9.53 2.32
N ARG A 146 37.88 -10.45 1.57
CA ARG A 146 37.30 -11.05 0.36
C ARG A 146 36.06 -11.89 0.69
N GLU A 147 36.10 -12.64 1.79
CA GLU A 147 34.94 -13.40 2.30
C GLU A 147 33.80 -12.48 2.73
N LYS A 148 34.10 -11.41 3.50
CA LYS A 148 33.07 -10.45 3.95
C LYS A 148 32.48 -9.62 2.81
N LEU A 149 33.27 -9.30 1.79
CA LEU A 149 32.79 -8.62 0.59
C LEU A 149 31.90 -9.54 -0.25
N SER A 150 32.23 -10.83 -0.33
CA SER A 150 31.40 -11.85 -0.96
C SER A 150 30.07 -12.05 -0.21
N GLU A 151 30.10 -12.11 1.13
CA GLU A 151 28.90 -12.15 1.97
C GLU A 151 28.03 -10.89 1.80
N PHE A 152 28.64 -9.70 1.71
CA PHE A 152 27.92 -8.46 1.45
C PHE A 152 27.26 -8.44 0.06
N GLN A 153 28.00 -8.89 -0.96
CA GLN A 153 27.50 -8.97 -2.34
C GLN A 153 26.36 -10.00 -2.44
N GLN A 154 26.46 -11.13 -1.74
CA GLN A 154 25.41 -12.14 -1.59
C GLN A 154 24.20 -11.58 -0.82
N GLY A 155 24.43 -10.84 0.27
CA GLY A 155 23.39 -10.18 1.07
C GLY A 155 22.62 -9.11 0.28
N LEU A 156 23.30 -8.35 -0.56
CA LEU A 156 22.69 -7.35 -1.45
C LEU A 156 21.88 -8.01 -2.58
N GLN A 157 22.41 -9.09 -3.16
CA GLN A 157 21.72 -9.90 -4.17
C GLN A 157 20.45 -10.55 -3.59
N ASN A 158 20.52 -11.02 -2.34
CA ASN A 158 19.39 -11.58 -1.59
C ASN A 158 18.35 -10.50 -1.22
N ALA A 159 18.76 -9.32 -0.78
CA ALA A 159 17.84 -8.24 -0.40
C ALA A 159 16.93 -7.78 -1.57
N HIS A 160 17.43 -7.81 -2.81
CA HIS A 160 16.64 -7.45 -3.99
C HIS A 160 15.64 -8.54 -4.40
N THR A 161 16.02 -9.82 -4.33
CA THR A 161 15.11 -10.94 -4.57
C THR A 161 14.07 -11.05 -3.46
N GLU A 162 14.44 -10.81 -2.20
CA GLU A 162 13.53 -10.70 -1.07
C GLU A 162 12.48 -9.60 -1.31
N SER A 163 12.90 -8.41 -1.76
CA SER A 163 11.99 -7.28 -1.99
C SER A 163 10.99 -7.52 -3.13
N ALA A 164 11.39 -8.21 -4.21
CA ALA A 164 10.48 -8.61 -5.28
C ALA A 164 9.50 -9.70 -4.82
N LYS A 165 9.99 -10.65 -4.03
CA LYS A 165 9.18 -11.71 -3.42
C LYS A 165 8.20 -11.14 -2.40
N GLU A 166 8.60 -10.19 -1.57
CA GLU A 166 7.75 -9.45 -0.63
C GLU A 166 6.64 -8.68 -1.37
N ARG A 167 6.95 -8.00 -2.47
CA ARG A 167 5.92 -7.33 -3.29
C ARG A 167 4.93 -8.32 -3.92
N ALA A 168 5.40 -9.45 -4.41
CA ALA A 168 4.54 -10.51 -4.93
C ALA A 168 3.69 -11.16 -3.83
N THR A 169 4.28 -11.37 -2.64
CA THR A 169 3.59 -11.93 -1.47
C THR A 169 2.55 -10.95 -0.95
N LEU A 170 2.85 -9.65 -0.94
CA LEU A 170 1.91 -8.60 -0.58
C LEU A 170 0.75 -8.52 -1.59
N ALA A 171 1.04 -8.57 -2.90
CA ALA A 171 0.01 -8.60 -3.93
C ALA A 171 -0.90 -9.82 -3.80
N GLU A 172 -0.34 -11.00 -3.49
CA GLU A 172 -1.10 -12.22 -3.27
C GLU A 172 -1.92 -12.18 -1.97
N GLN A 173 -1.35 -11.63 -0.89
CA GLN A 173 -2.07 -11.36 0.35
C GLN A 173 -3.23 -10.37 0.14
N ILE A 174 -3.05 -9.37 -0.75
CA ILE A 174 -4.12 -8.43 -1.13
C ILE A 174 -5.21 -9.13 -1.94
N ARG A 175 -4.87 -10.03 -2.87
CA ARG A 175 -5.87 -10.84 -3.59
C ARG A 175 -6.65 -11.77 -2.67
N GLN A 176 -5.96 -12.49 -1.78
CA GLN A 176 -6.61 -13.34 -0.78
C GLN A 176 -7.50 -12.53 0.16
N LEU A 177 -7.09 -11.32 0.56
CA LEU A 177 -7.92 -10.38 1.30
C LEU A 177 -9.19 -10.00 0.52
N SER A 178 -9.07 -9.68 -0.77
CA SER A 178 -10.23 -9.36 -1.63
C SER A 178 -11.20 -10.54 -1.72
N ALA A 179 -10.70 -11.77 -1.81
CA ALA A 179 -11.53 -12.97 -1.83
C ALA A 179 -12.19 -13.26 -0.46
N THR A 180 -11.45 -13.10 0.63
CA THR A 180 -11.96 -13.28 2.00
C THR A 180 -12.97 -12.19 2.36
N SER A 181 -12.77 -10.96 1.88
CA SER A 181 -13.73 -9.86 1.97
C SER A 181 -15.05 -10.20 1.30
N GLY A 182 -15.02 -10.78 0.10
CA GLY A 182 -16.24 -11.21 -0.59
C GLY A 182 -17.06 -12.23 0.21
N ALA A 183 -16.38 -13.19 0.85
CA ALA A 183 -17.03 -14.16 1.74
C ALA A 183 -17.57 -13.51 3.03
N MET A 184 -16.78 -12.63 3.66
CA MET A 184 -17.17 -11.89 4.87
C MET A 184 -18.36 -10.96 4.61
N THR A 185 -18.46 -10.33 3.44
CA THR A 185 -19.58 -9.46 3.05
C THR A 185 -20.87 -10.25 2.90
N SER A 186 -20.82 -11.48 2.37
CA SER A 186 -21.97 -12.39 2.32
C SER A 186 -22.43 -12.84 3.72
N GLU A 187 -21.47 -13.14 4.60
CA GLU A 187 -21.74 -13.52 6.00
C GLU A 187 -22.26 -12.34 6.84
N THR A 188 -21.79 -11.13 6.54
CA THR A 188 -22.21 -9.87 7.19
C THR A 188 -23.65 -9.49 6.84
N ILE A 189 -24.12 -9.74 5.60
CA ILE A 189 -25.53 -9.53 5.23
C ILE A 189 -26.44 -10.47 6.05
N ASN A 190 -26.03 -11.73 6.23
CA ASN A 190 -26.75 -12.69 7.05
C ASN A 190 -26.72 -12.33 8.55
N LEU A 191 -25.59 -11.82 9.06
CA LEU A 191 -25.45 -11.37 10.44
C LEU A 191 -26.21 -10.06 10.72
N THR A 192 -26.27 -9.14 9.76
CA THR A 192 -27.05 -7.89 9.85
C THR A 192 -28.54 -8.20 9.99
N ARG A 193 -29.03 -9.24 9.29
CA ARG A 193 -30.39 -9.76 9.47
C ARG A 193 -30.61 -10.38 10.87
N ALA A 194 -29.57 -10.91 11.50
CA ALA A 194 -29.63 -11.53 12.84
C ALA A 194 -29.51 -10.51 13.99
N LEU A 195 -28.85 -9.37 13.80
CA LEU A 195 -28.61 -8.33 14.80
C LEU A 195 -29.75 -7.27 14.87
N LYS A 196 -30.99 -7.71 14.68
CA LYS A 196 -32.16 -6.84 14.57
C LYS A 196 -32.42 -6.03 15.85
N GLY A 197 -32.51 -4.70 15.74
CA GLY A 197 -33.19 -3.84 16.72
C GLY A 197 -32.43 -3.38 17.98
N LYS A 198 -31.09 -3.41 18.04
CA LYS A 198 -30.32 -2.79 19.14
C LYS A 198 -29.12 -1.97 18.64
N ALA A 199 -29.31 -0.66 18.52
CA ALA A 199 -28.27 0.30 18.11
C ALA A 199 -26.98 0.23 18.96
N GLN A 200 -27.11 -0.07 20.26
CA GLN A 200 -25.96 -0.25 21.16
C GLN A 200 -25.12 -1.49 20.81
N THR A 201 -25.76 -2.57 20.35
CA THR A 201 -25.08 -3.81 19.95
C THR A 201 -24.37 -3.63 18.61
N GLN A 202 -24.91 -2.80 17.71
CA GLN A 202 -24.28 -2.47 16.42
C GLN A 202 -23.03 -1.61 16.59
N GLY A 203 -23.07 -0.61 17.47
CA GLY A 203 -21.90 0.22 17.79
C GLY A 203 -20.75 -0.62 18.36
N ALA A 204 -21.04 -1.48 19.34
CA ALA A 204 -20.04 -2.39 19.93
C ALA A 204 -19.46 -3.39 18.91
N TRP A 205 -20.24 -3.80 17.92
CA TRP A 205 -19.77 -4.68 16.85
C TRP A 205 -18.87 -3.96 15.85
N GLY A 206 -19.18 -2.70 15.49
CA GLY A 206 -18.30 -1.85 14.69
C GLY A 206 -16.94 -1.62 15.35
N GLU A 207 -16.94 -1.36 16.67
CA GLU A 207 -15.71 -1.23 17.46
C GLU A 207 -14.90 -2.55 17.51
N MET A 208 -15.57 -3.69 17.67
CA MET A 208 -14.92 -5.01 17.65
C MET A 208 -14.24 -5.29 16.30
N ILE A 209 -14.90 -4.97 15.18
CA ILE A 209 -14.29 -5.15 13.86
C ILE A 209 -13.08 -4.24 13.70
N LEU A 210 -13.19 -2.97 14.10
CA LEU A 210 -12.09 -2.03 14.04
C LEU A 210 -10.88 -2.52 14.85
N ALA A 211 -11.11 -3.00 16.08
CA ALA A 211 -10.06 -3.61 16.90
C ALA A 211 -9.42 -4.83 16.22
N THR A 212 -10.24 -5.73 15.66
CA THR A 212 -9.75 -6.91 14.93
C THR A 212 -8.91 -6.53 13.72
N ILE A 213 -9.29 -5.46 13.01
CA ILE A 213 -8.54 -4.96 11.87
C ILE A 213 -7.18 -4.41 12.31
N LEU A 214 -7.14 -3.62 13.39
CA LEU A 214 -5.91 -3.06 13.93
C LEU A 214 -4.95 -4.16 14.37
N GLU A 215 -5.42 -5.16 15.12
CA GLU A 215 -4.63 -6.32 15.53
C GLU A 215 -4.04 -7.08 14.33
N ARG A 216 -4.83 -7.26 13.26
CA ARG A 216 -4.42 -8.02 12.06
C ARG A 216 -3.66 -7.19 11.03
N SER A 217 -3.60 -5.86 11.19
CA SER A 217 -2.89 -4.97 10.29
C SER A 217 -1.37 -5.08 10.40
N GLY A 218 -0.88 -5.63 11.52
CA GLY A 218 0.55 -5.70 11.84
C GLY A 218 1.09 -4.44 12.54
N LEU A 219 0.20 -3.52 12.96
CA LEU A 219 0.53 -2.41 13.84
C LEU A 219 0.51 -2.87 15.32
N ARG A 220 1.31 -2.24 16.16
CA ARG A 220 1.47 -2.48 17.60
C ARG A 220 0.76 -1.40 18.39
N GLU A 221 -0.08 -1.82 19.32
CA GLU A 221 -0.77 -0.92 20.24
C GLU A 221 0.24 -0.20 21.14
N GLY A 222 0.01 1.08 21.42
CA GLY A 222 0.89 1.90 22.24
C GLY A 222 2.07 2.53 21.48
N GLU A 223 2.41 2.00 20.31
CA GLU A 223 3.48 2.57 19.45
C GLU A 223 2.91 3.12 18.15
N GLU A 224 2.29 2.26 17.35
CA GLU A 224 1.85 2.60 15.98
C GLU A 224 0.36 2.94 15.92
N TYR A 225 -0.41 2.53 16.92
CA TYR A 225 -1.76 3.02 17.12
C TYR A 225 -2.11 3.11 18.61
N LEU A 226 -3.07 3.99 18.92
CA LEU A 226 -3.57 4.28 20.26
C LEU A 226 -5.10 4.17 20.25
N THR A 227 -5.66 3.50 21.25
CA THR A 227 -7.10 3.38 21.47
C THR A 227 -7.54 4.34 22.59
N GLN A 228 -8.62 5.10 22.38
CA GLN A 228 -9.34 5.84 23.43
C GLN A 228 -8.56 6.85 24.32
N GLU A 229 -7.46 7.45 23.86
CA GLU A 229 -6.88 8.59 24.58
C GLU A 229 -7.79 9.82 24.50
N SER A 230 -8.08 10.45 25.64
CA SER A 230 -8.81 11.72 25.66
C SER A 230 -7.86 12.89 25.54
N PHE A 231 -7.98 13.65 24.46
CA PHE A 231 -7.24 14.90 24.25
C PHE A 231 -8.09 16.06 24.74
N THR A 232 -7.44 17.00 25.43
CA THR A 232 -8.07 18.26 25.82
C THR A 232 -7.73 19.27 24.73
N ALA A 233 -8.71 19.64 23.91
CA ALA A 233 -8.51 20.71 22.92
C ALA A 233 -8.23 22.04 23.64
N GLU A 234 -7.54 22.98 22.97
CA GLU A 234 -7.28 24.34 23.50
C GLU A 234 -8.55 25.08 23.94
N ALA A 235 -9.73 24.71 23.41
CA ALA A 235 -11.03 25.26 23.76
C ALA A 235 -11.75 24.54 24.93
N GLY A 236 -11.10 23.63 25.65
CA GLY A 236 -11.69 22.90 26.78
C GLY A 236 -12.70 21.81 26.41
N GLN A 237 -12.94 21.57 25.11
CA GLN A 237 -13.73 20.42 24.64
C GLN A 237 -12.90 19.15 24.65
N ARG A 238 -13.44 18.11 25.29
CA ARG A 238 -12.85 16.77 25.34
C ARG A 238 -13.14 16.06 24.02
N LEU A 239 -12.16 16.02 23.13
CA LEU A 239 -12.22 15.25 21.89
C LEU A 239 -11.72 13.84 22.19
N ARG A 240 -12.58 12.86 21.94
CA ARG A 240 -12.25 11.42 22.06
C ARG A 240 -12.35 10.80 20.67
N PRO A 241 -11.26 10.83 19.88
CA PRO A 241 -11.16 9.97 18.72
C PRO A 241 -11.21 8.50 19.16
N ASP A 242 -11.80 7.62 18.34
CA ASP A 242 -11.90 6.20 18.69
C ASP A 242 -10.51 5.55 18.62
N VAL A 243 -9.77 5.82 17.53
CA VAL A 243 -8.41 5.32 17.31
C VAL A 243 -7.54 6.38 16.65
N ILE A 244 -6.28 6.45 17.06
CA ILE A 244 -5.23 7.24 16.42
C ILE A 244 -4.16 6.29 15.87
N VAL A 245 -3.79 6.46 14.61
CA VAL A 245 -2.70 5.71 13.97
C VAL A 245 -1.54 6.67 13.74
N ASN A 246 -0.38 6.32 14.29
CA ASN A 246 0.86 7.06 14.13
C ASN A 246 1.52 6.67 12.81
N LEU A 247 1.94 7.66 12.04
CA LEU A 247 2.72 7.49 10.82
C LEU A 247 4.19 7.85 11.07
N PRO A 248 5.12 7.31 10.26
CA PRO A 248 6.49 7.80 10.20
C PRO A 248 6.54 9.32 9.95
N GLY A 249 7.52 9.99 10.55
CA GLY A 249 7.65 11.45 10.48
C GLY A 249 6.73 12.23 11.44
N GLY A 250 6.10 11.55 12.41
CA GLY A 250 5.32 12.19 13.48
C GLY A 250 3.89 12.58 13.10
N GLN A 251 3.48 12.27 11.88
CA GLN A 251 2.12 12.50 11.40
C GLN A 251 1.14 11.51 12.02
N LYS A 252 -0.13 11.88 12.13
CA LYS A 252 -1.17 11.04 12.75
C LYS A 252 -2.45 11.03 11.93
N ILE A 253 -3.10 9.87 11.89
CA ILE A 253 -4.42 9.68 11.27
C ILE A 253 -5.42 9.32 12.36
N VAL A 254 -6.59 9.95 12.33
CA VAL A 254 -7.70 9.63 13.22
C VAL A 254 -8.69 8.71 12.50
N ILE A 255 -9.17 7.68 13.18
CA ILE A 255 -10.25 6.81 12.70
C ILE A 255 -11.46 7.00 13.62
N ASP A 256 -12.62 7.31 13.03
CA ASP A 256 -13.92 7.39 13.72
C ASP A 256 -14.81 6.24 13.22
N SER A 257 -15.37 5.47 14.16
CA SER A 257 -16.15 4.26 13.89
C SER A 257 -17.66 4.42 14.14
N LYS A 258 -18.13 5.63 14.47
CA LYS A 258 -19.51 5.86 14.94
C LYS A 258 -20.51 6.07 13.81
N VAL A 259 -20.44 5.25 12.77
CA VAL A 259 -21.43 5.27 11.69
C VAL A 259 -22.71 4.55 12.12
N SER A 260 -23.84 5.25 12.08
CA SER A 260 -25.16 4.65 12.35
C SER A 260 -25.62 3.79 11.18
N LEU A 261 -25.96 2.52 11.46
CA LEU A 261 -26.43 1.55 10.48
C LEU A 261 -27.94 1.26 10.55
N THR A 262 -28.68 1.97 11.42
CA THR A 262 -30.10 1.72 11.67
C THR A 262 -30.95 1.89 10.40
N ALA A 263 -30.67 2.92 9.60
CA ALA A 263 -31.40 3.15 8.35
C ALA A 263 -31.06 2.11 7.26
N PHE A 264 -29.80 1.65 7.20
CA PHE A 264 -29.41 0.56 6.31
C PHE A 264 -30.10 -0.77 6.69
N GLU A 265 -30.17 -1.09 7.97
CA GLU A 265 -30.91 -2.26 8.46
C GLU A 265 -32.39 -2.20 8.07
N ALA A 266 -33.02 -1.03 8.27
CA ALA A 266 -34.42 -0.82 7.90
C ALA A 266 -34.64 -0.94 6.38
N HIS A 267 -33.70 -0.46 5.56
CA HIS A 267 -33.70 -0.60 4.11
C HIS A 267 -33.65 -2.07 3.68
N VAL A 268 -32.71 -2.86 4.23
CA VAL A 268 -32.52 -4.28 3.87
C VAL A 268 -33.72 -5.13 4.30
N ASN A 269 -34.42 -4.73 5.37
CA ASN A 269 -35.59 -5.44 5.91
C ASN A 269 -36.94 -4.85 5.48
N ALA A 270 -36.96 -3.90 4.54
CA ALA A 270 -38.20 -3.29 4.07
C ALA A 270 -39.03 -4.30 3.26
N GLU A 271 -40.34 -4.35 3.55
CA GLU A 271 -41.29 -5.23 2.87
C GLU A 271 -41.90 -4.58 1.61
N SER A 272 -41.76 -3.26 1.47
CA SER A 272 -42.24 -2.48 0.33
C SER A 272 -41.11 -1.67 -0.31
N ASP A 273 -41.15 -1.54 -1.64
CA ASP A 273 -40.17 -0.74 -2.38
C ASP A 273 -40.19 0.74 -1.97
N ALA A 274 -41.36 1.25 -1.57
CA ALA A 274 -41.53 2.63 -1.09
C ALA A 274 -40.82 2.85 0.25
N ASP A 275 -40.95 1.92 1.20
CA ASP A 275 -40.23 1.98 2.47
C ASP A 275 -38.72 1.76 2.26
N ALA A 276 -38.33 0.85 1.37
CA ALA A 276 -36.93 0.62 1.03
C ALA A 276 -36.26 1.91 0.50
N ALA A 277 -36.92 2.62 -0.41
CA ALA A 277 -36.42 3.89 -0.95
C ALA A 277 -36.31 4.98 0.14
N ARG A 278 -37.29 5.08 1.05
CA ARG A 278 -37.25 6.02 2.18
C ARG A 278 -36.06 5.75 3.10
N TYR A 279 -35.89 4.51 3.54
CA TYR A 279 -34.79 4.15 4.45
C TYR A 279 -33.42 4.29 3.80
N LEU A 280 -33.32 4.10 2.48
CA LEU A 280 -32.09 4.39 1.74
C LEU A 280 -31.75 5.88 1.76
N ALA A 281 -32.74 6.76 1.55
CA ALA A 281 -32.55 8.20 1.66
C ALA A 281 -32.11 8.62 3.07
N ASP A 282 -32.69 8.01 4.11
CA ASP A 282 -32.29 8.24 5.50
C ASP A 282 -30.85 7.79 5.78
N HIS A 283 -30.43 6.64 5.21
CA HIS A 283 -29.07 6.13 5.33
C HIS A 283 -28.05 7.06 4.65
N VAL A 284 -28.32 7.52 3.43
CA VAL A 284 -27.50 8.52 2.73
C VAL A 284 -27.44 9.82 3.54
N GLY A 285 -28.57 10.27 4.08
CA GLY A 285 -28.64 11.46 4.93
C GLY A 285 -27.77 11.35 6.19
N SER A 286 -27.82 10.20 6.86
CA SER A 286 -26.99 9.87 8.02
C SER A 286 -25.49 9.96 7.70
N LEU A 287 -25.05 9.33 6.59
CA LEU A 287 -23.66 9.38 6.14
C LEU A 287 -23.21 10.81 5.81
N ARG A 288 -24.02 11.59 5.07
CA ARG A 288 -23.70 13.01 4.79
C ARG A 288 -23.57 13.82 6.07
N GLY A 289 -24.48 13.62 7.02
CA GLY A 289 -24.45 14.30 8.32
C GLY A 289 -23.17 13.97 9.09
N HIS A 290 -22.76 12.70 9.09
CA HIS A 290 -21.55 12.26 9.78
C HIS A 290 -20.27 12.83 9.13
N ILE A 291 -20.16 12.79 7.80
CA ILE A 291 -19.04 13.40 7.05
C ILE A 291 -18.86 14.88 7.43
N ARG A 292 -19.94 15.66 7.40
CA ARG A 292 -19.90 17.09 7.77
C ARG A 292 -19.55 17.30 9.24
N GLY A 293 -20.03 16.42 10.11
CA GLY A 293 -19.74 16.47 11.54
C GLY A 293 -18.26 16.19 11.86
N LEU A 294 -17.59 15.34 11.09
CA LEU A 294 -16.18 14.99 11.30
C LEU A 294 -15.24 16.17 11.01
N ASN A 295 -15.49 16.94 9.95
CA ASN A 295 -14.71 18.15 9.63
C ASN A 295 -14.79 19.20 10.76
N SER A 296 -15.99 19.41 11.33
CA SER A 296 -16.20 20.41 12.38
C SER A 296 -15.43 20.16 13.68
N LYS A 297 -14.93 18.93 13.89
CA LYS A 297 -14.20 18.54 15.11
C LYS A 297 -12.69 18.83 15.06
N SER A 298 -12.15 19.30 13.93
CA SER A 298 -10.74 19.69 13.69
C SER A 298 -9.74 18.91 14.57
N TYR A 299 -9.60 17.62 14.30
CA TYR A 299 -8.71 16.77 15.08
C TYR A 299 -7.23 17.14 14.89
N ALA A 300 -6.85 17.68 13.73
CA ALA A 300 -5.49 18.05 13.36
C ALA A 300 -4.78 18.91 14.42
N GLY A 301 -5.44 19.99 14.86
CA GLY A 301 -4.88 20.92 15.85
C GLY A 301 -4.74 20.29 17.24
N SER A 302 -5.66 19.41 17.62
CA SER A 302 -5.68 18.78 18.96
C SER A 302 -4.73 17.58 19.10
N VAL A 303 -4.34 16.95 18.00
CA VAL A 303 -3.54 15.71 17.97
C VAL A 303 -2.06 15.98 17.61
N GLY A 304 -1.73 17.24 17.24
CA GLY A 304 -0.37 17.70 16.95
C GLY A 304 0.17 17.19 15.61
N SER A 305 -0.71 17.01 14.62
CA SER A 305 -0.40 16.51 13.28
C SER A 305 -0.60 17.62 12.26
N GLU A 306 0.27 17.72 11.26
CA GLU A 306 0.10 18.65 10.13
C GLU A 306 -0.90 18.12 9.09
N LEU A 307 -1.12 16.79 9.08
CA LEU A 307 -2.19 16.16 8.29
C LEU A 307 -3.56 16.41 8.94
N ASP A 308 -4.41 17.17 8.25
CA ASP A 308 -5.83 17.30 8.55
C ASP A 308 -6.62 16.28 7.75
N TYR A 309 -6.66 15.03 8.22
CA TYR A 309 -7.37 13.95 7.54
C TYR A 309 -7.96 12.93 8.52
N VAL A 310 -9.25 12.60 8.34
CA VAL A 310 -9.99 11.67 9.20
C VAL A 310 -10.52 10.51 8.38
N ILE A 311 -10.37 9.28 8.89
CA ILE A 311 -10.98 8.09 8.31
C ILE A 311 -12.33 7.83 8.99
N MET A 312 -13.40 7.93 8.23
CA MET A 312 -14.74 7.48 8.60
C MET A 312 -14.87 5.98 8.29
N PHE A 313 -14.97 5.16 9.33
CA PHE A 313 -15.06 3.71 9.21
C PHE A 313 -16.52 3.24 9.13
N VAL A 314 -16.88 2.59 8.02
CA VAL A 314 -18.19 1.97 7.79
C VAL A 314 -18.02 0.45 7.91
N PRO A 315 -18.52 -0.20 8.98
CA PRO A 315 -18.19 -1.60 9.27
C PRO A 315 -18.86 -2.61 8.32
N ILE A 316 -19.82 -2.19 7.50
CA ILE A 316 -20.52 -3.05 6.53
C ILE A 316 -20.29 -2.52 5.11
N GLU A 317 -19.63 -3.32 4.27
CA GLU A 317 -19.34 -2.93 2.87
C GLU A 317 -20.62 -2.68 2.07
N GLY A 318 -21.63 -3.54 2.23
CA GLY A 318 -22.93 -3.39 1.56
C GLY A 318 -23.64 -2.09 1.91
N ALA A 319 -23.48 -1.60 3.14
CA ALA A 319 -24.06 -0.33 3.57
C ALA A 319 -23.44 0.86 2.82
N LEU A 320 -22.12 0.82 2.59
CA LEU A 320 -21.46 1.84 1.77
C LEU A 320 -21.85 1.69 0.29
N ALA A 321 -21.84 0.48 -0.25
CA ALA A 321 -22.11 0.22 -1.67
C ALA A 321 -23.49 0.73 -2.11
N VAL A 322 -24.54 0.42 -1.32
CA VAL A 322 -25.91 0.87 -1.65
C VAL A 322 -26.03 2.40 -1.52
N ALA A 323 -25.36 3.01 -0.55
CA ALA A 323 -25.33 4.46 -0.41
C ALA A 323 -24.63 5.15 -1.59
N LEU A 324 -23.49 4.61 -2.05
CA LEU A 324 -22.76 5.16 -3.20
C LEU A 324 -23.52 5.02 -4.52
N ASN A 325 -24.27 3.93 -4.70
CA ASN A 325 -25.14 3.77 -5.87
C ASN A 325 -26.27 4.80 -5.89
N ALA A 326 -26.83 5.14 -4.72
CA ALA A 326 -27.90 6.13 -4.59
C ALA A 326 -27.39 7.58 -4.63
N ALA A 327 -26.18 7.83 -4.13
CA ALA A 327 -25.56 9.14 -4.01
C ALA A 327 -24.05 9.07 -4.30
N PRO A 328 -23.65 9.06 -5.59
CA PRO A 328 -22.24 8.99 -6.00
C PRO A 328 -21.39 10.18 -5.48
N ASP A 329 -22.04 11.33 -5.25
CA ASP A 329 -21.42 12.56 -4.74
C ASP A 329 -20.88 12.44 -3.32
N LEU A 330 -21.28 11.41 -2.56
CA LEU A 330 -20.77 11.16 -1.19
C LEU A 330 -19.24 11.10 -1.13
N THR A 331 -18.60 10.50 -2.13
CA THR A 331 -17.13 10.41 -2.22
C THR A 331 -16.47 11.78 -2.38
N SER A 332 -17.03 12.63 -3.25
CA SER A 332 -16.53 13.98 -3.50
C SER A 332 -16.75 14.86 -2.28
N LEU A 333 -17.94 14.78 -1.67
CA LEU A 333 -18.25 15.46 -0.42
C LEU A 333 -17.28 15.08 0.71
N ALA A 334 -16.97 13.79 0.86
CA ALA A 334 -16.02 13.34 1.88
C ALA A 334 -14.62 13.92 1.62
N ALA A 335 -14.14 13.87 0.36
CA ALA A 335 -12.85 14.44 -0.01
C ALA A 335 -12.76 15.96 0.24
N GLU A 336 -13.81 16.72 -0.12
CA GLU A 336 -13.90 18.17 0.15
C GLU A 336 -13.90 18.52 1.64
N GLN A 337 -14.28 17.56 2.49
CA GLN A 337 -14.32 17.72 3.94
C GLN A 337 -13.12 17.08 4.64
N ASN A 338 -12.06 16.70 3.89
CA ASN A 338 -10.88 16.00 4.42
C ASN A 338 -11.21 14.67 5.15
N VAL A 339 -12.24 13.96 4.67
CA VAL A 339 -12.68 12.67 5.20
C VAL A 339 -12.46 11.57 4.17
N ALA A 340 -11.75 10.51 4.54
CA ALA A 340 -11.75 9.24 3.79
C ALA A 340 -12.84 8.32 4.33
N ILE A 341 -13.65 7.76 3.44
CA ILE A 341 -14.56 6.68 3.80
C ILE A 341 -13.82 5.35 3.62
N ALA A 342 -13.76 4.54 4.68
CA ALA A 342 -13.14 3.22 4.64
C ALA A 342 -14.11 2.15 5.16
N THR A 343 -14.04 0.98 4.54
CA THR A 343 -14.70 -0.28 4.94
C THR A 343 -13.67 -1.22 5.56
N PRO A 344 -14.06 -2.36 6.15
CA PRO A 344 -13.09 -3.32 6.72
C PRO A 344 -11.90 -3.63 5.80
N THR A 345 -12.18 -3.84 4.52
CA THR A 345 -11.16 -4.23 3.55
C THR A 345 -10.24 -3.08 3.14
N THR A 346 -10.83 -1.92 2.86
CA THR A 346 -10.03 -0.74 2.47
C THR A 346 -9.23 -0.20 3.66
N LEU A 347 -9.77 -0.25 4.88
CA LEU A 347 -9.04 0.10 6.10
C LEU A 347 -7.90 -0.90 6.37
N MET A 348 -8.14 -2.21 6.24
CA MET A 348 -7.10 -3.23 6.40
C MET A 348 -5.93 -2.99 5.43
N ILE A 349 -6.23 -2.70 4.15
CA ILE A 349 -5.20 -2.39 3.14
C ILE A 349 -4.43 -1.13 3.55
N ALA A 350 -5.13 -0.06 3.94
CA ALA A 350 -4.50 1.18 4.37
C ALA A 350 -3.55 0.96 5.57
N LEU A 351 -4.01 0.27 6.61
CA LEU A 351 -3.21 0.01 7.81
C LEU A 351 -2.04 -0.93 7.54
N ARG A 352 -2.19 -1.94 6.68
CA ARG A 352 -1.06 -2.77 6.24
C ARG A 352 -0.03 -1.97 5.46
N THR A 353 -0.47 -1.03 4.62
CA THR A 353 0.43 -0.09 3.96
C THR A 353 1.18 0.73 5.01
N VAL A 354 0.50 1.28 6.01
CA VAL A 354 1.14 2.00 7.13
C VAL A 354 2.16 1.11 7.87
N ALA A 355 1.80 -0.13 8.20
CA ALA A 355 2.69 -1.09 8.85
C ALA A 355 3.93 -1.40 8.00
N ASN A 356 3.76 -1.46 6.67
CA ASN A 356 4.88 -1.64 5.75
C ASN A 356 5.80 -0.41 5.70
N VAL A 357 5.24 0.80 5.68
CA VAL A 357 6.05 2.03 5.75
C VAL A 357 6.85 2.06 7.06
N TRP A 358 6.24 1.71 8.20
CA TRP A 358 6.94 1.57 9.48
C TRP A 358 8.09 0.56 9.46
N ARG A 359 7.90 -0.57 8.77
CA ARG A 359 8.95 -1.59 8.59
C ARG A 359 10.14 -1.04 7.80
N VAL A 360 9.86 -0.29 6.74
CA VAL A 360 10.89 0.36 5.93
C VAL A 360 11.63 1.42 6.77
N GLU A 361 10.90 2.23 7.52
CA GLU A 361 11.47 3.26 8.39
C GLU A 361 12.39 2.66 9.45
N ARG A 362 11.95 1.61 10.17
CA ARG A 362 12.81 0.90 11.14
C ARG A 362 14.06 0.32 10.51
N ARG A 363 13.97 -0.20 9.28
CA ARG A 363 15.13 -0.73 8.58
C ARG A 363 16.14 0.37 8.24
N ASN A 364 15.65 1.55 7.85
CA ASN A 364 16.51 2.71 7.59
C ASN A 364 17.21 3.18 8.86
N GLN A 365 16.47 3.33 9.97
CA GLN A 365 17.02 3.71 11.27
C GLN A 365 18.08 2.70 11.75
N ASN A 366 17.80 1.40 11.64
CA ASN A 366 18.77 0.36 11.99
C ASN A 366 20.02 0.41 11.09
N ALA A 367 19.88 0.69 9.80
CA ALA A 367 21.01 0.82 8.89
C ALA A 367 21.90 2.02 9.26
N GLU A 368 21.30 3.14 9.64
CA GLU A 368 22.01 4.33 10.12
C GLU A 368 22.77 4.04 11.42
N ASP A 369 22.14 3.34 12.37
CA ASP A 369 22.78 2.89 13.61
C ASP A 369 23.95 1.94 13.36
N ILE A 370 23.80 1.00 12.41
CA ILE A 370 24.87 0.11 11.98
C ILE A 370 26.02 0.91 11.37
N ALA A 371 25.73 1.86 10.47
CA ALA A 371 26.75 2.71 9.85
C ALA A 371 27.53 3.52 10.89
N LYS A 372 26.82 4.11 11.86
CA LYS A 372 27.42 4.85 12.97
C LYS A 372 28.34 3.97 13.83
N ARG A 373 27.89 2.75 14.16
CA ARG A 373 28.71 1.77 14.90
C ARG A 373 29.91 1.28 14.08
N ALA A 374 29.75 1.07 12.77
CA ALA A 374 30.83 0.67 11.88
C ALA A 374 31.91 1.77 11.77
N GLY A 375 31.50 3.05 11.67
CA GLY A 375 32.41 4.19 11.71
C GLY A 375 33.22 4.22 13.02
N ALA A 376 32.54 4.13 14.17
CA ALA A 376 33.22 4.10 15.47
C ALA A 376 34.18 2.90 15.62
N LEU A 377 33.84 1.74 15.02
CA LEU A 377 34.71 0.57 15.01
C LEU A 377 35.96 0.80 14.14
N TYR A 378 35.79 1.43 12.97
CA TYR A 378 36.89 1.79 12.08
C TYR A 378 37.88 2.74 12.76
N ASP A 379 37.37 3.77 13.43
CA ASP A 379 38.21 4.73 14.16
C ASP A 379 39.04 4.03 15.26
N LYS A 380 38.41 3.13 16.01
CA LYS A 380 39.13 2.31 17.01
C LYS A 380 40.19 1.41 16.38
N PHE A 381 39.91 0.84 15.22
CA PHE A 381 40.87 -0.01 14.51
C PHE A 381 42.09 0.79 14.02
N VAL A 382 41.87 2.00 13.48
CA VAL A 382 42.96 2.91 13.11
C VAL A 382 43.82 3.26 14.34
N GLY A 383 43.18 3.62 15.46
CA GLY A 383 43.91 3.89 16.71
C GLY A 383 44.74 2.70 17.20
N PHE A 384 44.20 1.47 17.10
CA PHE A 384 44.94 0.25 17.41
C PHE A 384 46.16 0.05 16.49
N MET A 385 46.02 0.31 15.19
CA MET A 385 47.12 0.21 14.22
C MET A 385 48.24 1.22 14.53
N ASP A 386 47.90 2.44 14.94
CA ASP A 386 48.88 3.43 15.38
C ASP A 386 49.65 2.96 16.62
N ASP A 387 48.95 2.36 17.59
CA ASP A 387 49.57 1.81 18.79
C ASP A 387 50.49 0.62 18.47
N MET A 388 50.10 -0.26 17.54
CA MET A 388 50.99 -1.32 17.02
C MET A 388 52.22 -0.73 16.32
N GLY A 389 52.06 0.37 15.57
CA GLY A 389 53.18 1.10 14.96
C GLY A 389 54.13 1.72 15.99
N LYS A 390 53.62 2.20 17.14
CA LYS A 390 54.45 2.65 18.27
C LYS A 390 55.18 1.48 18.93
N LEU A 391 54.50 0.35 19.14
CA LEU A 391 55.09 -0.86 19.71
C LEU A 391 56.24 -1.38 18.85
N LYS A 392 56.06 -1.43 17.52
CA LYS A 392 57.12 -1.82 16.59
C LYS A 392 58.39 -0.98 16.79
N ARG A 393 58.25 0.35 16.84
CA ARG A 393 59.37 1.28 17.08
C ARG A 393 60.08 1.03 18.41
N GLN A 394 59.33 0.70 19.47
CA GLN A 394 59.91 0.37 20.78
C GLN A 394 60.70 -0.95 20.74
N ILE A 395 60.20 -1.96 20.02
CA ILE A 395 60.91 -3.24 19.84
C ILE A 395 62.19 -3.04 19.02
N ASP A 396 62.12 -2.27 17.93
CA ASP A 396 63.29 -1.96 17.10
C ASP A 396 64.36 -1.24 17.93
N ASN A 397 63.96 -0.24 18.74
CA ASN A 397 64.88 0.46 19.65
C ASN A 397 65.46 -0.47 20.74
N ALA A 398 64.66 -1.37 21.32
CA ALA A 398 65.15 -2.34 22.30
C ALA A 398 66.18 -3.29 21.67
N ARG A 399 65.97 -3.68 20.42
CA ARG A 399 66.92 -4.48 19.64
C ARG A 399 68.21 -3.71 19.38
N ASP A 400 68.13 -2.44 18.98
CA ASP A 400 69.33 -1.61 18.76
C ASP A 400 70.16 -1.47 20.04
N ILE A 401 69.51 -1.26 21.20
CA ILE A 401 70.17 -1.21 22.51
C ILE A 401 70.84 -2.54 22.84
N TYR A 402 70.17 -3.66 22.57
CA TYR A 402 70.74 -5.00 22.76
C TYR A 402 71.98 -5.19 21.87
N ASP A 403 71.89 -4.87 20.59
CA ASP A 403 73.00 -5.00 19.63
C ASP A 403 74.19 -4.11 20.02
N GLU A 404 73.94 -2.91 20.56
CA GLU A 404 74.99 -2.05 21.12
C GLU A 404 75.65 -2.63 22.38
N ALA A 405 74.86 -3.23 23.28
CA ALA A 405 75.37 -3.88 24.48
C ALA A 405 76.23 -5.11 24.11
N GLU A 406 75.80 -5.89 23.13
CA GLU A 406 76.54 -7.03 22.60
C GLU A 406 77.87 -6.59 21.95
N LYS A 407 77.87 -5.50 21.17
CA LYS A 407 79.12 -4.90 20.64
C LYS A 407 80.08 -4.48 21.75
N LYS A 408 79.60 -3.86 22.83
CA LYS A 408 80.46 -3.47 23.97
C LYS A 408 80.99 -4.70 24.73
N LEU A 409 80.20 -5.78 24.77
CA LEU A 409 80.56 -7.01 25.47
C LEU A 409 81.59 -7.85 24.69
N SER A 410 81.29 -8.21 23.43
CA SER A 410 82.02 -9.26 22.69
C SER A 410 82.35 -8.95 21.23
N ALA A 411 81.60 -8.10 20.52
CA ALA A 411 81.74 -7.96 19.06
C ALA A 411 82.46 -6.67 18.57
N GLY A 412 82.67 -5.67 19.42
CA GLY A 412 83.28 -4.39 19.06
C GLY A 412 84.80 -4.33 19.23
N LYS A 413 85.48 -3.38 18.56
CA LYS A 413 86.90 -3.08 18.81
C LYS A 413 87.09 -2.60 20.25
N GLY A 414 87.95 -3.28 21.01
CA GLY A 414 88.17 -2.99 22.42
C GLY A 414 87.05 -3.47 23.36
N ASN A 415 86.26 -4.47 22.94
CA ASN A 415 85.19 -5.04 23.77
C ASN A 415 85.69 -5.58 25.13
N LEU A 416 84.76 -5.68 26.08
CA LEU A 416 85.05 -6.05 27.46
C LEU A 416 85.65 -7.45 27.60
N VAL A 417 85.21 -8.41 26.80
CA VAL A 417 85.78 -9.78 26.81
C VAL A 417 87.27 -9.73 26.46
N ASN A 418 87.65 -9.02 25.40
CA ASN A 418 89.04 -8.86 24.97
C ASN A 418 89.87 -8.12 26.03
N GLN A 419 89.33 -7.05 26.62
CA GLN A 419 90.04 -6.26 27.65
C GLN A 419 90.28 -7.07 28.94
N VAL A 420 89.28 -7.85 29.37
CA VAL A 420 89.39 -8.70 30.57
C VAL A 420 90.36 -9.86 30.35
N GLU A 421 90.35 -10.48 29.16
CA GLU A 421 91.34 -11.52 28.81
C GLU A 421 92.75 -10.94 28.63
N LEU A 422 92.92 -9.75 28.06
CA LEU A 422 94.21 -9.05 27.99
C LEU A 422 94.77 -8.76 29.39
N LEU A 423 93.94 -8.29 30.32
CA LEU A 423 94.33 -8.08 31.73
C LEU A 423 94.79 -9.38 32.41
N LYS A 424 94.14 -10.50 32.10
CA LYS A 424 94.55 -11.83 32.59
C LYS A 424 95.89 -12.25 31.98
N LYS A 425 96.12 -12.05 30.68
CA LYS A 425 97.41 -12.28 30.00
C LYS A 425 98.54 -11.42 30.61
N LEU A 426 98.24 -10.19 31.04
CA LEU A 426 99.18 -9.26 31.67
C LEU A 426 99.44 -9.53 33.17
N GLY A 427 98.90 -10.63 33.74
CA GLY A 427 99.28 -11.10 35.08
C GLY A 427 98.29 -10.79 36.21
N ALA A 428 97.06 -10.38 35.90
CA ALA A 428 96.01 -10.24 36.91
C ALA A 428 95.65 -11.60 37.54
N LYS A 429 95.74 -11.71 38.87
CA LYS A 429 95.37 -12.94 39.61
C LYS A 429 93.86 -13.18 39.54
N THR A 430 93.44 -14.12 38.69
CA THR A 430 92.03 -14.54 38.55
C THR A 430 91.87 -16.03 38.88
N SER A 431 90.78 -16.39 39.55
CA SER A 431 90.49 -17.77 39.99
C SER A 431 89.52 -18.52 39.08
N LYS A 432 88.87 -17.83 38.12
CA LYS A 432 87.88 -18.39 37.19
C LYS A 432 88.17 -17.92 35.75
N SER A 433 87.78 -18.73 34.75
CA SER A 433 87.92 -18.43 33.32
C SER A 433 86.58 -18.19 32.65
N LEU A 434 86.57 -17.37 31.59
CA LEU A 434 85.38 -17.15 30.77
C LEU A 434 85.00 -18.41 29.97
N PRO A 435 83.70 -18.65 29.72
CA PRO A 435 83.22 -19.75 28.89
C PRO A 435 83.78 -19.69 27.46
N PRO A 436 84.15 -20.83 26.84
CA PRO A 436 84.74 -20.87 25.49
C PRO A 436 83.89 -20.23 24.39
N ALA A 437 82.56 -20.28 24.52
CA ALA A 437 81.61 -19.74 23.56
C ALA A 437 81.66 -18.21 23.43
N LEU A 438 82.25 -17.50 24.41
CA LEU A 438 82.41 -16.04 24.37
C LEU A 438 83.78 -15.61 23.84
N LEU A 439 84.68 -16.57 23.54
CA LEU A 439 86.07 -16.32 23.16
C LEU A 439 86.31 -16.51 21.64
N THR A 440 85.27 -16.69 20.83
CA THR A 440 85.39 -17.13 19.43
C THR A 440 85.86 -16.06 18.45
N ASP A 441 85.77 -14.78 18.79
CA ASP A 441 86.12 -13.65 17.90
C ASP A 441 87.27 -12.77 18.45
N ILE A 442 88.12 -13.33 19.31
CA ILE A 442 89.28 -12.60 19.84
C ILE A 442 90.36 -12.54 18.74
N GLU A 443 90.43 -11.41 18.02
CA GLU A 443 91.62 -11.08 17.23
C GLU A 443 92.84 -11.07 18.17
N ASP A 444 93.87 -11.83 17.80
CA ASP A 444 95.08 -12.06 18.59
C ASP A 444 95.98 -10.80 18.53
N ASP A 445 95.50 -9.72 19.16
CA ASP A 445 96.22 -8.46 19.25
C ASP A 445 97.33 -8.63 20.32
N GLN A 446 98.54 -8.95 19.85
CA GLN A 446 99.69 -9.07 20.73
C GLN A 446 99.98 -7.72 21.40
N PRO A 447 100.19 -7.67 22.73
CA PRO A 447 100.54 -6.43 23.39
C PRO A 447 101.88 -5.91 22.83
N PRO A 448 102.04 -4.58 22.64
CA PRO A 448 103.31 -4.02 22.20
C PRO A 448 104.40 -4.36 23.21
N ALA A 449 105.56 -4.76 22.70
CA ALA A 449 106.74 -5.08 23.50
C ALA A 449 107.08 -3.90 24.42
N ILE A 450 106.99 -4.13 25.72
CA ILE A 450 107.44 -3.19 26.75
C ILE A 450 108.98 -3.29 26.76
N ASN A 451 109.67 -2.24 26.32
CA ASN A 451 111.08 -2.03 26.62
C ASN A 451 111.24 -1.42 28.01
#